data_AF-A0A8C9QY32-F1
#
_entry.id   AF-A0A8C9QY32-F1
#
_cell.length_a   1.000
_cell.length_b   1.000
_cell.length_c   1.000
_cell.angle_alpha   90.00
_cell.angle_beta   90.00
_cell.angle_gamma   90.00
#
_symmetry.space_group_name_H-M   'P 1'
#
loop_
_entity.id
_entity.type
_entity.pdbx_description
1 polymer ?
#
loop_
_entity_poly.entity_id
_entity_poly.type
_entity_poly.pdbx_seq_one_letter_code
_entity_poly.pdbx_strand_id
1 'polypeptide(L)'
;MRSCSCTSQAHGRVLGWLRPNTPPPPFPPPACCVFAQVLTSLDSAAERLVVRRDFQRSMDTCEKGLESLCSLAEHDESSSLLCFELKAALCSVGIQALAELNQWQRVLAWVLQHYGTPEKIPVKVLQMCILLYSKVGEPGTMQEASNDWLKCPANKSLPGYGAVAELYILHILVPCCPLVEAREFVLGQVGSAVLSGAQKQAALEMLESQERCAPSCTSSSIVAQSATSATGTRDGDSRLKALLHQLYRGLTIAGTRMQSLPFGRMLLAAFLLFLLLLRIDPALPSAFRWISSLLRILRQLWDAMTGPYHQTTRVPSVTG
;
A
#
# COMPACT_ATOMS: atom_id res chain seq x y z
N MET A 1 -54.45 -19.03 37.97
CA MET A 1 -54.52 -18.35 39.29
C MET A 1 -54.29 -19.38 40.38
N ARG A 2 -53.40 -19.07 41.35
CA ARG A 2 -53.12 -19.76 42.64
C ARG A 2 -52.47 -21.15 42.51
N SER A 3 -51.15 -21.29 42.65
CA SER A 3 -50.31 -21.16 43.88
C SER A 3 -50.73 -22.10 45.00
N CYS A 4 -49.91 -23.12 45.26
CA CYS A 4 -49.71 -23.75 46.56
C CYS A 4 -48.25 -24.25 46.63
N SER A 5 -47.44 -23.53 47.40
CA SER A 5 -46.15 -23.99 47.93
C SER A 5 -46.38 -24.83 49.19
N CYS A 6 -45.47 -25.77 49.49
CA CYS A 6 -44.88 -25.99 50.83
C CYS A 6 -43.88 -27.16 50.79
N THR A 7 -42.62 -26.85 51.15
CA THR A 7 -41.70 -27.54 52.12
C THR A 7 -41.76 -29.07 52.27
N SER A 8 -40.71 -29.83 52.60
CA SER A 8 -39.25 -29.72 52.77
C SER A 8 -38.87 -31.02 53.49
N GLN A 9 -37.91 -31.83 52.99
CA GLN A 9 -36.92 -32.48 53.85
C GLN A 9 -35.81 -33.19 53.07
N ALA A 10 -34.61 -33.08 53.65
CA ALA A 10 -33.30 -33.33 53.09
C ALA A 10 -32.80 -34.77 53.30
N HIS A 11 -31.94 -35.24 52.39
CA HIS A 11 -30.85 -36.21 52.57
C HIS A 11 -30.04 -36.13 51.25
N GLY A 12 -28.70 -36.07 51.15
CA GLY A 12 -27.61 -36.27 52.07
C GLY A 12 -26.31 -35.73 51.43
N ARG A 13 -25.35 -35.40 52.28
CA ARG A 13 -24.06 -34.77 51.98
C ARG A 13 -23.12 -35.68 51.20
N VAL A 14 -22.36 -35.12 50.26
CA VAL A 14 -20.94 -35.46 50.06
C VAL A 14 -20.15 -34.15 49.94
N LEU A 15 -19.48 -33.80 51.04
CA LEU A 15 -18.52 -32.72 51.15
C LEU A 15 -17.17 -33.21 50.58
N GLY A 16 -16.83 -32.77 49.38
CA GLY A 16 -15.46 -32.79 48.87
C GLY A 16 -14.71 -31.57 49.41
N TRP A 17 -13.60 -31.84 50.08
CA TRP A 17 -12.83 -30.90 50.88
C TRP A 17 -12.28 -29.71 50.08
N LEU A 18 -12.42 -28.53 50.68
CA LEU A 18 -11.81 -27.27 50.28
C LEU A 18 -10.28 -27.39 50.22
N ARG A 19 -9.70 -26.99 49.09
CA ARG A 19 -8.29 -26.57 49.02
C ARG A 19 -8.29 -25.03 49.03
N PRO A 20 -8.05 -24.36 50.17
CA PRO A 20 -7.94 -22.91 50.20
C PRO A 20 -6.51 -22.56 49.81
N ASN A 21 -6.27 -22.19 48.55
CA ASN A 21 -5.15 -21.36 48.04
C ASN A 21 -4.90 -21.59 46.53
N THR A 22 -5.93 -21.40 45.71
CA THR A 22 -5.71 -21.07 44.30
C THR A 22 -6.33 -19.70 44.07
N PRO A 23 -5.55 -18.68 43.67
CA PRO A 23 -6.15 -17.41 43.29
C PRO A 23 -7.17 -17.69 42.17
N PRO A 24 -8.31 -17.00 42.15
CA PRO A 24 -9.22 -17.08 41.00
C PRO A 24 -8.41 -16.76 39.73
N PRO A 25 -8.71 -17.42 38.60
CA PRO A 25 -8.05 -17.06 37.35
C PRO A 25 -8.19 -15.55 37.15
N PRO A 26 -7.12 -14.85 36.72
CA PRO A 26 -7.20 -13.43 36.48
C PRO A 26 -8.36 -13.16 35.53
N PHE A 27 -9.26 -12.24 35.92
CA PHE A 27 -10.33 -11.81 35.03
C PHE A 27 -9.70 -11.34 33.72
N PRO A 28 -10.19 -11.81 32.56
CA PRO A 28 -9.67 -11.32 31.28
C PRO A 28 -9.83 -9.80 31.23
N PRO A 29 -8.84 -9.06 30.71
CA PRO A 29 -8.94 -7.62 30.60
C PRO A 29 -10.16 -7.25 29.74
N PRO A 30 -10.88 -6.16 30.08
CA PRO A 30 -12.03 -5.75 29.28
C PRO A 30 -11.57 -5.44 27.85
N ALA A 31 -12.39 -5.78 26.84
CA ALA A 31 -12.05 -5.65 25.42
C ALA A 31 -11.50 -4.26 25.05
N CYS A 32 -12.04 -3.19 25.64
CA CYS A 32 -11.55 -1.81 25.47
C CYS A 32 -10.07 -1.63 25.83
N CYS A 33 -9.59 -2.30 26.89
CA CYS A 33 -8.18 -2.23 27.28
C CYS A 33 -7.27 -2.91 26.26
N VAL A 34 -7.73 -4.03 25.69
CA VAL A 34 -6.95 -4.75 24.67
C VAL A 34 -6.92 -3.96 23.37
N PHE A 35 -8.02 -3.34 22.93
CA PHE A 35 -8.00 -2.46 21.75
C PHE A 35 -7.06 -1.25 21.92
N ALA A 36 -7.07 -0.61 23.09
CA ALA A 36 -6.13 0.47 23.40
C ALA A 36 -4.67 -0.03 23.38
N GLN A 37 -4.42 -1.24 23.90
CA GLN A 37 -3.09 -1.86 23.86
C GLN A 37 -2.64 -2.20 22.44
N VAL A 38 -3.54 -2.69 21.59
CA VAL A 38 -3.22 -2.99 20.19
C VAL A 38 -2.97 -1.71 19.40
N LEU A 39 -3.76 -0.65 19.62
CA LEU A 39 -3.54 0.65 18.99
C LEU A 39 -2.18 1.23 19.37
N THR A 40 -1.83 1.21 20.66
CA THR A 40 -0.50 1.66 21.12
C THR A 40 0.63 0.77 20.59
N SER A 41 0.38 -0.52 20.41
CA SER A 41 1.34 -1.44 19.78
C SER A 41 1.54 -1.10 18.29
N LEU A 42 0.47 -0.77 17.58
CA LEU A 42 0.53 -0.32 16.18
C LEU A 42 1.32 0.98 16.06
N ASP A 43 1.04 1.97 16.90
CA ASP A 43 1.80 3.23 16.94
C ASP A 43 3.28 2.99 17.22
N SER A 44 3.59 2.15 18.21
CA SER A 44 4.97 1.79 18.53
C SER A 44 5.65 1.02 17.39
N ALA A 45 4.94 0.15 16.68
CA ALA A 45 5.47 -0.58 15.54
C ALA A 45 5.79 0.40 14.39
N ALA A 46 4.86 1.31 14.08
CA ALA A 46 5.05 2.34 13.07
C ALA A 46 6.23 3.27 13.39
N GLU A 47 6.38 3.71 14.64
CA GLU A 47 7.53 4.52 15.08
C GLU A 47 8.85 3.75 14.89
N ARG A 48 8.89 2.47 15.29
CA ARG A 48 10.10 1.64 15.13
C ARG A 48 10.45 1.41 13.67
N LEU A 49 9.45 1.19 12.82
CA LEU A 49 9.62 1.03 11.38
C LEU A 49 10.17 2.31 10.73
N VAL A 50 9.51 3.45 10.95
CA VAL A 50 9.75 4.68 10.18
C VAL A 50 10.87 5.53 10.78
N VAL A 51 10.87 5.71 12.11
CA VAL A 51 11.78 6.63 12.80
C VAL A 51 13.06 5.91 13.19
N ARG A 52 12.92 4.78 13.90
CA ARG A 52 14.09 4.08 14.48
C ARG A 52 14.75 3.10 13.51
N ARG A 53 14.05 2.72 12.43
CA ARG A 53 14.46 1.67 11.47
C ARG A 53 14.81 0.34 12.16
N ASP A 54 14.14 0.06 13.27
CA ASP A 54 14.27 -1.19 14.02
C ASP A 54 13.22 -2.17 13.50
N PHE A 55 13.49 -2.76 12.34
CA PHE A 55 12.54 -3.57 11.59
C PHE A 55 12.17 -4.86 12.33
N GLN A 56 13.13 -5.50 13.00
CA GLN A 56 12.88 -6.71 13.77
C GLN A 56 11.92 -6.41 14.93
N ARG A 57 12.21 -5.38 15.74
CA ARG A 57 11.29 -5.04 16.85
C ARG A 57 9.95 -4.49 16.38
N SER A 58 9.90 -3.87 15.20
CA SER A 58 8.63 -3.51 14.56
C SER A 58 7.81 -4.76 14.26
N MET A 59 8.42 -5.75 13.61
CA MET A 59 7.79 -7.03 13.28
C MET A 59 7.29 -7.76 14.53
N ASP A 60 8.14 -7.91 15.54
CA ASP A 60 7.77 -8.59 16.80
C ASP A 60 6.58 -7.91 17.50
N THR A 61 6.44 -6.59 17.32
CA THR A 61 5.31 -5.82 17.89
C THR A 61 4.04 -6.03 17.07
N CYS A 62 4.16 -6.10 15.74
CA CYS A 62 3.04 -6.46 14.87
C CYS A 62 2.49 -7.84 15.20
N GLU A 63 3.36 -8.85 15.38
CA GLU A 63 2.95 -10.22 15.73
C GLU A 63 2.20 -10.27 17.06
N LYS A 64 2.74 -9.67 18.11
CA LYS A 64 2.06 -9.58 19.42
C LYS A 64 0.72 -8.86 19.35
N GLY A 65 0.64 -7.79 18.55
CA GLY A 65 -0.61 -7.07 18.31
C GLY A 65 -1.66 -7.94 17.60
N LEU A 66 -1.25 -8.72 16.60
CA LEU A 66 -2.12 -9.63 15.86
C LEU A 66 -2.60 -10.79 16.73
N GLU A 67 -1.72 -11.39 17.55
CA GLU A 67 -2.08 -12.43 18.52
C GLU A 67 -3.12 -11.92 19.53
N SER A 68 -2.93 -10.69 20.02
CA SER A 68 -3.88 -10.04 20.92
C SER A 68 -5.26 -9.85 20.28
N LEU A 69 -5.31 -9.46 19.00
CA LEU A 69 -6.57 -9.34 18.25
C LEU A 69 -7.25 -10.69 18.00
N CYS A 70 -6.48 -11.74 17.69
CA CYS A 70 -7.02 -13.08 17.50
C CYS A 70 -7.70 -13.60 18.78
N SER A 71 -7.12 -13.34 19.96
CA SER A 71 -7.73 -13.71 21.25
C SER A 71 -9.06 -12.99 21.54
N LEU A 72 -9.28 -11.80 20.98
CA LEU A 72 -10.53 -11.05 21.15
C LEU A 72 -11.64 -11.53 20.22
N ALA A 73 -11.27 -11.92 19.00
CA ALA A 73 -12.24 -12.36 17.99
C ALA A 73 -13.01 -13.62 18.40
N GLU A 74 -12.47 -14.42 19.32
CA GLU A 74 -13.15 -15.60 19.88
C GLU A 74 -14.28 -15.24 20.88
N HIS A 75 -14.35 -13.98 21.32
CA HIS A 75 -15.19 -13.58 22.45
C HIS A 75 -16.24 -12.51 22.15
N ASP A 76 -16.13 -11.73 21.07
CA ASP A 76 -17.05 -10.60 20.84
C ASP A 76 -17.26 -10.24 19.34
N GLU A 77 -18.45 -10.50 18.81
CA GLU A 77 -18.85 -10.23 17.40
C GLU A 77 -19.04 -8.73 17.11
N SER A 78 -19.34 -7.93 18.14
CA SER A 78 -19.75 -6.51 17.99
C SER A 78 -18.59 -5.57 17.66
N SER A 79 -17.35 -6.01 17.91
CA SER A 79 -16.13 -5.22 17.75
C SER A 79 -15.38 -5.54 16.44
N SER A 80 -16.04 -6.20 15.47
CA SER A 80 -15.38 -6.82 14.31
C SER A 80 -14.76 -5.83 13.32
N LEU A 81 -15.37 -4.64 13.12
CA LEU A 81 -14.89 -3.69 12.10
C LEU A 81 -13.56 -3.04 12.49
N LEU A 82 -13.47 -2.49 13.70
CA LEU A 82 -12.21 -1.89 14.19
C LEU A 82 -11.11 -2.95 14.37
N CYS A 83 -11.48 -4.17 14.79
CA CYS A 83 -10.57 -5.31 14.82
C CYS A 83 -10.01 -5.62 13.41
N PHE A 84 -10.87 -5.63 12.39
CA PHE A 84 -10.45 -5.83 11.00
C PHE A 84 -9.51 -4.73 10.50
N GLU A 85 -9.79 -3.46 10.80
CA GLU A 85 -8.94 -2.32 10.44
C GLU A 85 -7.58 -2.38 11.13
N LEU A 86 -7.54 -2.63 12.44
CA LEU A 86 -6.29 -2.77 13.19
C LEU A 86 -5.47 -3.96 12.69
N LYS A 87 -6.13 -5.09 12.40
CA LYS A 87 -5.48 -6.26 11.81
C LYS A 87 -4.84 -5.92 10.46
N ALA A 88 -5.57 -5.23 9.59
CA ALA A 88 -5.04 -4.78 8.30
C ALA A 88 -3.87 -3.80 8.45
N ALA A 89 -3.93 -2.88 9.42
CA ALA A 89 -2.87 -1.92 9.69
C ALA A 89 -1.60 -2.60 10.23
N LEU A 90 -1.73 -3.51 11.19
CA LEU A 90 -0.61 -4.31 11.71
C LEU A 90 0.01 -5.17 10.61
N CYS A 91 -0.81 -5.81 9.78
CA CYS A 91 -0.33 -6.57 8.61
C CYS A 91 0.44 -5.66 7.64
N SER A 92 -0.01 -4.44 7.39
CA SER A 92 0.68 -3.50 6.49
C SER A 92 2.06 -3.10 7.02
N VAL A 93 2.16 -2.80 8.32
CA VAL A 93 3.44 -2.49 8.98
C VAL A 93 4.36 -3.73 9.00
N GLY A 94 3.81 -4.91 9.29
CA GLY A 94 4.54 -6.18 9.29
C GLY A 94 5.09 -6.57 7.91
N ILE A 95 4.29 -6.41 6.85
CA ILE A 95 4.75 -6.61 5.46
C ILE A 95 5.94 -5.71 5.16
N GLN A 96 5.83 -4.41 5.50
CA GLN A 96 6.94 -3.49 5.28
C GLN A 96 8.18 -3.90 6.09
N ALA A 97 8.02 -4.30 7.35
CA ALA A 97 9.13 -4.76 8.17
C ALA A 97 9.81 -6.01 7.58
N LEU A 98 9.04 -7.01 7.13
CA LEU A 98 9.56 -8.20 6.46
C LEU A 98 10.30 -7.85 5.16
N ALA A 99 9.77 -6.89 4.39
CA ALA A 99 10.43 -6.40 3.19
C ALA A 99 11.79 -5.75 3.50
N GLU A 100 11.86 -4.89 4.52
CA GLU A 100 13.10 -4.23 4.95
C GLU A 100 14.11 -5.21 5.58
N LEU A 101 13.64 -6.29 6.21
CA LEU A 101 14.46 -7.41 6.70
C LEU A 101 14.95 -8.34 5.58
N ASN A 102 14.60 -8.06 4.32
CA ASN A 102 14.85 -8.91 3.16
C ASN A 102 14.30 -10.35 3.33
N GLN A 103 13.19 -10.47 4.06
CA GLN A 103 12.44 -11.72 4.27
C GLN A 103 11.14 -11.73 3.46
N TRP A 104 11.16 -11.11 2.28
CA TRP A 104 9.99 -10.93 1.42
C TRP A 104 9.34 -12.25 1.02
N GLN A 105 10.11 -13.34 0.90
CA GLN A 105 9.62 -14.68 0.53
C GLN A 105 8.55 -15.19 1.51
N ARG A 106 8.65 -14.78 2.79
CA ARG A 106 7.77 -15.23 3.87
C ARG A 106 6.46 -14.45 3.92
N VAL A 107 6.36 -13.32 3.22
CA VAL A 107 5.25 -12.36 3.37
C VAL A 107 3.91 -13.00 3.04
N LEU A 108 3.77 -13.67 1.89
CA LEU A 108 2.48 -14.25 1.51
C LEU A 108 2.03 -15.33 2.51
N ALA A 109 2.93 -16.25 2.89
CA ALA A 109 2.64 -17.28 3.88
C ALA A 109 2.25 -16.68 5.24
N TRP A 110 2.95 -15.63 5.68
CA TRP A 110 2.66 -14.94 6.93
C TRP A 110 1.30 -14.22 6.89
N VAL A 111 0.95 -13.55 5.79
CA VAL A 111 -0.37 -12.92 5.63
C VAL A 111 -1.48 -13.98 5.64
N LEU A 112 -1.28 -15.10 4.94
CA LEU A 112 -2.25 -16.20 4.90
C LEU A 112 -2.42 -16.88 6.27
N GLN A 113 -1.39 -16.91 7.12
CA GLN A 113 -1.54 -17.38 8.50
C GLN A 113 -2.60 -16.57 9.27
N HIS A 114 -2.73 -15.27 8.98
CA HIS A 114 -3.67 -14.39 9.68
C HIS A 114 -5.07 -14.36 9.05
N TYR A 115 -5.19 -14.50 7.73
CA TYR A 115 -6.49 -14.41 7.02
C TYR A 115 -7.06 -15.76 6.58
N GLY A 116 -6.26 -16.83 6.63
CA GLY A 116 -6.62 -18.19 6.21
C GLY A 116 -6.54 -18.37 4.71
N THR A 117 -7.41 -17.70 3.96
CA THR A 117 -7.51 -17.85 2.50
C THR A 117 -7.28 -16.52 1.79
N PRO A 118 -6.80 -16.54 0.52
CA PRO A 118 -6.53 -15.31 -0.22
C PRO A 118 -7.73 -14.38 -0.29
N GLU A 119 -8.95 -14.89 -0.46
CA GLU A 119 -10.18 -14.10 -0.64
C GLU A 119 -10.51 -13.21 0.55
N LYS A 120 -10.02 -13.58 1.76
CA LYS A 120 -10.25 -12.83 3.01
C LYS A 120 -9.21 -11.72 3.24
N ILE A 121 -8.19 -11.63 2.40
CA ILE A 121 -7.15 -10.60 2.53
C ILE A 121 -7.76 -9.22 2.22
N PRO A 122 -7.56 -8.20 3.08
CA PRO A 122 -8.02 -6.85 2.81
C PRO A 122 -7.36 -6.26 1.57
N VAL A 123 -8.11 -5.45 0.82
CA VAL A 123 -7.65 -4.79 -0.42
C VAL A 123 -6.25 -4.20 -0.29
N LYS A 124 -6.02 -3.39 0.75
CA LYS A 124 -4.73 -2.68 0.92
C LYS A 124 -3.56 -3.63 1.18
N VAL A 125 -3.80 -4.71 1.94
CA VAL A 125 -2.79 -5.73 2.25
C VAL A 125 -2.41 -6.49 0.98
N LEU A 126 -3.39 -6.89 0.17
CA LEU A 126 -3.13 -7.57 -1.10
C LEU A 126 -2.36 -6.69 -2.09
N GLN A 127 -2.74 -5.41 -2.23
CA GLN A 127 -2.01 -4.45 -3.07
C GLN A 127 -0.53 -4.33 -2.66
N MET A 128 -0.25 -4.25 -1.36
CA MET A 128 1.13 -4.20 -0.84
C MET A 128 1.91 -5.45 -1.20
N CYS A 129 1.30 -6.64 -1.07
CA CYS A 129 1.92 -7.90 -1.48
C CYS A 129 2.25 -7.90 -2.99
N ILE A 130 1.30 -7.57 -3.86
CA ILE A 130 1.53 -7.54 -5.32
C ILE A 130 2.68 -6.60 -5.67
N LEU A 131 2.69 -5.39 -5.10
CA LEU A 131 3.75 -4.41 -5.34
C LEU A 131 5.11 -4.87 -4.82
N LEU A 132 5.16 -5.51 -3.65
CA LEU A 132 6.41 -6.05 -3.10
C LEU A 132 6.98 -7.14 -4.01
N TYR A 133 6.17 -8.15 -4.38
CA TYR A 133 6.63 -9.27 -5.20
C TYR A 133 7.02 -8.81 -6.62
N SER A 134 6.32 -7.82 -7.17
CA SER A 134 6.75 -7.16 -8.42
C SER A 134 8.09 -6.44 -8.26
N LYS A 135 8.31 -5.72 -7.16
CA LYS A 135 9.56 -4.98 -6.89
C LYS A 135 10.77 -5.91 -6.75
N VAL A 136 10.60 -7.09 -6.15
CA VAL A 136 11.70 -8.06 -5.98
C VAL A 136 11.92 -8.95 -7.21
N GLY A 137 11.14 -8.77 -8.28
CA GLY A 137 11.30 -9.51 -9.54
C GLY A 137 10.64 -10.89 -9.55
N GLU A 138 9.82 -11.21 -8.54
CA GLU A 138 9.10 -12.50 -8.44
C GLU A 138 7.57 -12.31 -8.42
N PRO A 139 6.95 -11.61 -9.40
CA PRO A 139 5.51 -11.39 -9.39
C PRO A 139 4.68 -12.67 -9.54
N GLY A 140 5.26 -13.74 -10.10
CA GLY A 140 4.58 -15.02 -10.28
C GLY A 140 4.09 -15.66 -8.97
N THR A 141 4.79 -15.42 -7.86
CA THR A 141 4.38 -15.92 -6.53
C THR A 141 3.01 -15.40 -6.10
N MET A 142 2.60 -14.22 -6.58
CA MET A 142 1.30 -13.62 -6.24
C MET A 142 0.18 -13.99 -7.22
N GLN A 143 0.44 -14.77 -8.27
CA GLN A 143 -0.54 -15.05 -9.32
C GLN A 143 -1.78 -15.76 -8.80
N GLU A 144 -1.62 -16.92 -8.15
CA GLU A 144 -2.73 -17.72 -7.63
C GLU A 144 -3.55 -16.94 -6.60
N ALA A 145 -2.90 -16.41 -5.56
CA ALA A 145 -3.57 -15.66 -4.50
C ALA A 145 -4.35 -14.44 -5.02
N SER A 146 -3.81 -13.71 -6.00
CA SER A 146 -4.50 -12.55 -6.60
C SER A 146 -5.65 -12.98 -7.52
N ASN A 147 -5.49 -14.10 -8.23
CA ASN A 147 -6.52 -14.67 -9.09
C ASN A 147 -7.73 -15.12 -8.28
N ASP A 148 -7.50 -15.85 -7.19
CA ASP A 148 -8.55 -16.32 -6.27
C ASP A 148 -9.29 -15.14 -5.64
N TRP A 149 -8.56 -14.13 -5.19
CA TRP A 149 -9.14 -12.91 -4.65
C TRP A 149 -10.06 -12.19 -5.65
N LEU A 150 -9.64 -12.09 -6.92
CA LEU A 150 -10.41 -11.42 -7.99
C LEU A 150 -11.62 -12.26 -8.44
N LYS A 151 -11.53 -13.59 -8.41
CA LYS A 151 -12.66 -14.46 -8.77
C LYS A 151 -13.73 -14.49 -7.69
N CYS A 152 -13.38 -14.21 -6.43
CA CYS A 152 -14.32 -14.21 -5.32
C CYS A 152 -15.46 -13.17 -5.53
N PRO A 153 -16.74 -13.60 -5.56
CA PRO A 153 -17.86 -12.70 -5.80
C PRO A 153 -18.04 -11.65 -4.70
N ALA A 154 -17.67 -11.97 -3.45
CA ALA A 154 -17.76 -11.05 -2.32
C ALA A 154 -16.84 -9.83 -2.48
N ASN A 155 -15.74 -9.98 -3.22
CA ASN A 155 -14.74 -8.91 -3.36
C ASN A 155 -15.11 -7.89 -4.45
N LYS A 156 -16.01 -8.25 -5.38
CA LYS A 156 -16.37 -7.41 -6.54
C LYS A 156 -17.00 -6.07 -6.15
N SER A 157 -17.65 -6.00 -5.00
CA SER A 157 -18.27 -4.77 -4.48
C SER A 157 -17.34 -3.95 -3.57
N LEU A 158 -16.14 -4.44 -3.26
CA LEU A 158 -15.24 -3.76 -2.34
C LEU A 158 -14.63 -2.49 -2.97
N PRO A 159 -14.54 -1.38 -2.21
CA PRO A 159 -13.81 -0.22 -2.67
C PRO A 159 -12.33 -0.58 -2.87
N GLY A 160 -11.84 -0.41 -4.10
CA GLY A 160 -10.48 -0.75 -4.49
C GLY A 160 -10.31 -2.13 -5.16
N TYR A 161 -11.40 -2.87 -5.42
CA TYR A 161 -11.36 -4.06 -6.28
C TYR A 161 -10.73 -3.76 -7.65
N GLY A 162 -11.10 -2.62 -8.24
CA GLY A 162 -10.56 -2.19 -9.53
C GLY A 162 -9.03 -1.99 -9.51
N ALA A 163 -8.52 -1.39 -8.43
CA ALA A 163 -7.08 -1.19 -8.25
C ALA A 163 -6.32 -2.51 -8.08
N VAL A 164 -6.90 -3.51 -7.40
CA VAL A 164 -6.29 -4.85 -7.31
C VAL A 164 -6.22 -5.50 -8.69
N ALA A 165 -7.28 -5.42 -9.49
CA ALA A 165 -7.27 -6.03 -10.83
C ALA A 165 -6.29 -5.31 -11.77
N GLU A 166 -6.19 -3.98 -11.69
CA GLU A 166 -5.20 -3.20 -12.43
C GLU A 166 -3.77 -3.62 -12.05
N LEU A 167 -3.47 -3.75 -10.75
CA LEU A 167 -2.17 -4.25 -10.29
C LEU A 167 -1.92 -5.68 -10.77
N TYR A 168 -2.90 -6.56 -10.71
CA TYR A 168 -2.77 -7.94 -11.19
C TYR A 168 -2.41 -8.00 -12.67
N ILE A 169 -3.05 -7.19 -13.51
CA ILE A 169 -2.74 -7.13 -14.94
C ILE A 169 -1.33 -6.57 -15.16
N LEU A 170 -1.03 -5.41 -14.59
CA LEU A 170 0.21 -4.68 -14.85
C LEU A 170 1.44 -5.36 -14.27
N HIS A 171 1.32 -5.93 -13.07
CA HIS A 171 2.47 -6.40 -12.30
C HIS A 171 2.60 -7.92 -12.28
N ILE A 172 1.55 -8.68 -12.63
CA ILE A 172 1.59 -10.15 -12.61
C ILE A 172 1.38 -10.71 -14.00
N LEU A 173 0.26 -10.42 -14.67
CA LEU A 173 -0.04 -11.03 -15.96
C LEU A 173 0.93 -10.60 -17.06
N VAL A 174 1.18 -9.30 -17.21
CA VAL A 174 2.09 -8.79 -18.25
C VAL A 174 3.51 -9.34 -18.06
N PRO A 175 4.10 -9.35 -16.85
CA PRO A 175 5.47 -9.86 -16.67
C PRO A 175 5.58 -11.40 -16.66
N CYS A 176 4.59 -12.13 -16.15
CA CYS A 176 4.74 -13.57 -15.85
C CYS A 176 4.01 -14.51 -16.81
N CYS A 177 2.91 -14.09 -17.42
CA CYS A 177 2.04 -15.02 -18.13
C CYS A 177 2.38 -15.10 -19.63
N PRO A 178 2.24 -16.28 -20.25
CA PRO A 178 2.14 -16.38 -21.70
C PRO A 178 1.07 -15.41 -22.22
N LEU A 179 1.40 -14.70 -23.30
CA LEU A 179 0.63 -13.55 -23.79
C LEU A 179 -0.84 -13.89 -24.09
N VAL A 180 -1.11 -15.16 -24.41
CA VAL A 180 -2.45 -15.71 -24.63
C VAL A 180 -3.30 -15.69 -23.34
N GLU A 181 -2.77 -16.17 -22.21
CA GLU A 181 -3.50 -16.20 -20.93
C GLU A 181 -3.75 -14.79 -20.39
N ALA A 182 -2.78 -13.89 -20.56
CA ALA A 182 -2.94 -12.50 -20.18
C ALA A 182 -4.03 -11.81 -21.01
N ARG A 183 -4.11 -12.10 -22.32
CA ARG A 183 -5.13 -11.56 -23.22
C ARG A 183 -6.52 -12.07 -22.89
N GLU A 184 -6.66 -13.36 -22.61
CA GLU A 184 -7.94 -13.95 -22.18
C GLU A 184 -8.44 -13.34 -20.88
N PHE A 185 -7.55 -13.04 -19.92
CA PHE A 185 -7.94 -12.37 -18.68
C PHE A 185 -8.42 -10.93 -18.92
N VAL A 186 -7.72 -10.15 -19.77
CA VAL A 186 -8.08 -8.77 -20.11
C VAL A 186 -9.44 -8.70 -20.83
N LEU A 187 -9.70 -9.64 -21.75
CA LEU A 187 -10.96 -9.71 -22.49
C LEU A 187 -12.09 -10.38 -21.69
N GLY A 188 -11.74 -11.24 -20.75
CA GLY A 188 -12.67 -11.99 -19.91
C GLY A 188 -13.52 -11.12 -18.99
N GLN A 189 -14.41 -11.76 -18.23
CA GLN A 189 -15.43 -11.08 -17.43
C GLN A 189 -14.84 -10.13 -16.37
N VAL A 190 -13.70 -10.50 -15.76
CA VAL A 190 -13.03 -9.69 -14.73
C VAL A 190 -12.35 -8.47 -15.36
N GLY A 191 -11.52 -8.66 -16.39
CA GLY A 191 -10.91 -7.55 -17.13
C GLY A 191 -11.97 -6.62 -17.73
N SER A 192 -13.08 -7.19 -18.21
CA SER A 192 -14.16 -6.41 -18.80
C SER A 192 -15.01 -5.61 -17.82
N ALA A 193 -15.12 -6.06 -16.57
CA ALA A 193 -15.83 -5.35 -15.51
C ALA A 193 -14.97 -4.25 -14.87
N VAL A 194 -13.64 -4.36 -14.91
CA VAL A 194 -12.73 -3.45 -14.19
C VAL A 194 -12.10 -2.40 -15.08
N LEU A 195 -11.65 -2.79 -16.27
CA LEU A 195 -10.87 -1.89 -17.13
C LEU A 195 -11.80 -1.01 -17.97
N SER A 196 -11.51 0.29 -17.97
CA SER A 196 -12.04 1.20 -18.99
C SER A 196 -11.57 0.76 -20.39
N GLY A 197 -12.35 1.08 -21.44
CA GLY A 197 -11.96 0.75 -22.82
C GLY A 197 -10.55 1.23 -23.20
N ALA A 198 -10.15 2.40 -22.71
CA ALA A 198 -8.79 2.93 -22.90
C ALA A 198 -7.71 2.12 -22.16
N GLN A 199 -8.00 1.64 -20.94
CA GLN A 199 -7.08 0.79 -20.17
C GLN A 199 -6.94 -0.60 -20.78
N LYS A 200 -8.04 -1.17 -21.33
CA LYS A 200 -7.98 -2.43 -22.09
C LYS A 200 -7.09 -2.30 -23.30
N GLN A 201 -7.29 -1.24 -24.08
CA GLN A 201 -6.49 -0.99 -25.28
C GLN A 201 -5.01 -0.81 -24.93
N ALA A 202 -4.69 -0.03 -23.89
CA ALA A 202 -3.31 0.13 -23.43
C ALA A 202 -2.70 -1.19 -22.93
N ALA A 203 -3.44 -2.03 -22.21
CA ALA A 203 -2.98 -3.33 -21.75
C ALA A 203 -2.72 -4.29 -22.93
N LEU A 204 -3.61 -4.30 -23.93
CA LEU A 204 -3.44 -5.11 -25.14
C LEU A 204 -2.24 -4.62 -25.98
N GLU A 205 -2.06 -3.31 -26.13
CA GLU A 205 -0.90 -2.74 -26.82
C GLU A 205 0.42 -3.09 -26.13
N MET A 206 0.44 -3.12 -24.79
CA MET A 206 1.61 -3.58 -24.03
C MET A 206 1.90 -5.06 -24.30
N LEU A 207 0.88 -5.92 -24.30
CA LEU A 207 1.04 -7.35 -24.62
C LEU A 207 1.54 -7.55 -26.06
N GLU A 208 0.98 -6.85 -27.04
CA GLU A 208 1.43 -6.89 -28.44
C GLU A 208 2.86 -6.38 -28.61
N SER A 209 3.28 -5.35 -27.86
CA SER A 209 4.65 -4.86 -27.88
C SER A 209 5.66 -5.87 -27.32
N GLN A 210 5.23 -6.68 -26.35
CA GLN A 210 6.03 -7.75 -25.76
C GLN A 210 6.15 -8.95 -26.70
N GLU A 211 5.08 -9.32 -27.42
CA GLU A 211 5.13 -10.30 -28.52
C GLU A 211 6.10 -9.87 -29.62
N ARG A 212 6.14 -8.57 -29.94
CA ARG A 212 7.01 -8.02 -30.98
C ARG A 212 8.48 -7.93 -30.57
N CYS A 213 8.76 -7.85 -29.27
CA CYS A 213 10.13 -7.86 -28.72
C CYS A 213 10.65 -9.28 -28.41
N ALA A 214 9.77 -10.27 -28.22
CA ALA A 214 10.13 -11.66 -27.97
C ALA A 214 10.86 -12.44 -29.10
N PRO A 215 10.87 -12.03 -30.40
CA PRO A 215 11.62 -12.79 -31.41
C PRO A 215 13.13 -12.45 -31.46
N SER A 216 13.60 -11.45 -30.71
CA SER A 216 14.97 -10.93 -30.86
C SER A 216 15.75 -10.90 -29.55
N CYS A 217 15.85 -12.05 -28.88
CA CYS A 217 17.00 -12.34 -28.01
C CYS A 217 18.09 -13.10 -28.78
N THR A 218 18.43 -12.65 -30.00
CA THR A 218 19.70 -12.96 -30.65
C THR A 218 20.01 -11.85 -31.65
N SER A 219 21.21 -11.27 -31.54
CA SER A 219 21.87 -10.35 -32.48
C SER A 219 21.61 -8.85 -32.30
N SER A 220 22.70 -8.16 -31.97
CA SER A 220 22.91 -6.72 -32.02
C SER A 220 22.44 -6.06 -33.32
N SER A 221 21.86 -4.87 -33.24
CA SER A 221 22.33 -3.70 -34.00
C SER A 221 21.55 -2.44 -33.63
N ILE A 222 22.30 -1.35 -33.51
CA ILE A 222 21.91 0.05 -33.58
C ILE A 222 21.13 0.30 -34.88
N VAL A 223 20.08 1.14 -34.84
CA VAL A 223 19.85 2.31 -35.73
C VAL A 223 18.50 2.95 -35.39
N ALA A 224 18.54 4.28 -35.40
CA ALA A 224 17.48 5.22 -35.05
C ALA A 224 16.60 5.60 -36.26
N GLN A 225 15.56 6.40 -35.96
CA GLN A 225 14.74 7.27 -36.84
C GLN A 225 13.54 6.55 -37.52
N SER A 226 12.36 7.15 -37.74
CA SER A 226 11.78 8.49 -37.47
C SER A 226 10.26 8.47 -37.81
N ALA A 227 9.49 9.40 -37.20
CA ALA A 227 8.22 10.08 -37.55
C ALA A 227 7.14 9.36 -38.43
N THR A 228 5.82 9.54 -38.28
CA THR A 228 5.06 10.82 -38.28
C THR A 228 3.55 10.59 -37.96
N SER A 229 2.98 11.51 -37.17
CA SER A 229 1.58 12.03 -37.09
C SER A 229 0.34 11.21 -37.52
N ALA A 230 -0.65 11.13 -36.63
CA ALA A 230 -2.01 11.61 -36.92
C ALA A 230 -2.79 11.95 -35.63
N THR A 231 -3.43 13.11 -35.66
CA THR A 231 -4.20 13.82 -34.64
C THR A 231 -5.55 13.19 -34.29
N GLY A 232 -5.94 13.29 -33.02
CA GLY A 232 -7.29 13.06 -32.50
C GLY A 232 -7.43 13.64 -31.10
N THR A 233 -7.64 14.95 -31.01
CA THR A 233 -7.73 15.70 -29.75
C THR A 233 -9.16 15.71 -29.20
N ARG A 234 -9.24 15.68 -27.85
CA ARG A 234 -10.21 16.34 -26.93
C ARG A 234 -11.17 15.39 -26.21
N ASP A 235 -10.94 15.20 -24.91
CA ASP A 235 -11.84 15.73 -23.86
C ASP A 235 -11.17 15.75 -22.46
N GLY A 236 -10.23 16.69 -22.23
CA GLY A 236 -9.54 16.85 -20.94
C GLY A 236 -9.04 18.27 -20.64
N ASP A 237 -8.85 19.08 -21.68
CA ASP A 237 -8.27 20.43 -21.57
C ASP A 237 -9.18 21.49 -20.96
N SER A 238 -10.51 21.32 -21.01
CA SER A 238 -11.47 22.34 -20.55
C SER A 238 -11.55 22.41 -19.02
N ARG A 239 -11.55 21.25 -18.35
CA ARG A 239 -11.57 21.16 -16.88
C ARG A 239 -10.22 21.57 -16.28
N LEU A 240 -9.12 21.19 -16.92
CA LEU A 240 -7.79 21.57 -16.50
C LEU A 240 -7.56 23.08 -16.60
N LYS A 241 -8.00 23.72 -17.70
CA LYS A 241 -7.92 25.18 -17.84
C LYS A 241 -8.82 25.92 -16.84
N ALA A 242 -10.02 25.39 -16.55
CA ALA A 242 -10.91 25.98 -15.56
C ALA A 242 -10.32 25.93 -14.14
N LEU A 243 -9.74 24.78 -13.75
CA LEU A 243 -9.06 24.61 -12.46
C LEU A 243 -7.79 25.47 -12.39
N LEU A 244 -7.00 25.54 -13.46
CA LEU A 244 -5.78 26.36 -13.52
C LEU A 244 -6.12 27.86 -13.39
N HIS A 245 -7.22 28.30 -14.01
CA HIS A 245 -7.69 29.68 -13.91
C HIS A 245 -8.24 30.00 -12.52
N GLN A 246 -8.95 29.07 -11.87
CA GLN A 246 -9.43 29.21 -10.50
C GLN A 246 -8.27 29.27 -9.49
N LEU A 247 -7.24 28.44 -9.69
CA LEU A 247 -6.02 28.43 -8.88
C LEU A 247 -5.20 29.70 -9.08
N TYR A 248 -5.02 30.17 -10.33
CA TYR A 248 -4.33 31.42 -10.63
C TYR A 248 -5.03 32.64 -10.03
N ARG A 249 -6.36 32.65 -10.04
CA ARG A 249 -7.18 33.71 -9.43
C ARG A 249 -7.13 33.66 -7.90
N GLY A 250 -7.09 32.47 -7.29
CA GLY A 250 -6.88 32.31 -5.85
C GLY A 250 -5.48 32.73 -5.40
N LEU A 251 -4.46 32.40 -6.19
CA LEU A 251 -3.06 32.72 -5.91
C LEU A 251 -2.74 34.22 -6.07
N THR A 252 -3.42 34.91 -6.99
CA THR A 252 -3.29 36.36 -7.16
C THR A 252 -3.99 37.14 -6.04
N ILE A 253 -5.13 36.64 -5.53
CA ILE A 253 -5.83 37.23 -4.38
C ILE A 253 -5.07 36.98 -3.06
N ALA A 254 -4.43 35.81 -2.92
CA ALA A 254 -3.54 35.54 -1.78
C ALA A 254 -2.21 36.33 -1.88
N GLY A 255 -1.69 36.52 -3.09
CA GLY A 255 -0.44 37.24 -3.36
C GLY A 255 -0.44 38.70 -2.93
N THR A 256 -1.59 39.37 -2.91
CA THR A 256 -1.73 40.75 -2.40
C THR A 256 -1.73 40.84 -0.88
N ARG A 257 -1.92 39.73 -0.17
CA ARG A 257 -1.90 39.65 1.31
C ARG A 257 -0.64 38.95 1.86
N MET A 258 0.24 38.42 0.99
CA MET A 258 1.39 37.60 1.37
C MET A 258 2.76 38.28 1.28
N GLN A 259 2.81 39.61 1.13
CA GLN A 259 4.07 40.37 1.13
C GLN A 259 4.80 40.42 2.50
N SER A 260 4.23 39.83 3.56
CA SER A 260 4.81 39.85 4.92
C SER A 260 5.37 38.51 5.41
N LEU A 261 5.36 37.45 4.60
CA LEU A 261 5.89 36.14 5.00
C LEU A 261 7.27 35.91 4.38
N PRO A 262 8.28 35.48 5.16
CA PRO A 262 9.61 35.24 4.62
C PRO A 262 9.54 34.17 3.53
N PHE A 263 10.11 34.46 2.36
CA PHE A 263 10.06 33.64 1.14
C PHE A 263 10.40 32.16 1.40
N GLY A 264 11.32 31.87 2.33
CA GLY A 264 11.66 30.50 2.75
C GLY A 264 10.51 29.72 3.39
N ARG A 265 9.59 30.36 4.13
CA ARG A 265 8.42 29.70 4.72
C ARG A 265 7.34 29.41 3.67
N MET A 266 7.19 30.28 2.68
CA MET A 266 6.32 30.02 1.53
C MET A 266 6.88 28.90 0.64
N LEU A 267 8.18 28.90 0.36
CA LEU A 267 8.82 27.79 -0.36
C LEU A 267 8.74 26.49 0.41
N LEU A 268 8.95 26.50 1.73
CA LEU A 268 8.81 25.31 2.56
C LEU A 268 7.35 24.83 2.58
N ALA A 269 6.37 25.73 2.73
CA ALA A 269 4.96 25.38 2.66
C ALA A 269 4.57 24.83 1.28
N ALA A 270 5.07 25.43 0.20
CA ALA A 270 4.86 24.95 -1.16
C ALA A 270 5.55 23.61 -1.41
N PHE A 271 6.75 23.38 -0.86
CA PHE A 271 7.48 22.12 -0.95
C PHE A 271 6.81 21.03 -0.11
N LEU A 272 6.33 21.36 1.09
CA LEU A 272 5.54 20.43 1.93
C LEU A 272 4.21 20.12 1.28
N LEU A 273 3.51 21.11 0.70
CA LEU A 273 2.30 20.92 -0.09
C LEU A 273 2.61 20.06 -1.32
N PHE A 274 3.72 20.29 -2.00
CA PHE A 274 4.19 19.50 -3.14
C PHE A 274 4.51 18.07 -2.75
N LEU A 275 5.18 17.85 -1.61
CA LEU A 275 5.40 16.53 -1.04
C LEU A 275 4.09 15.87 -0.59
N LEU A 276 3.14 16.61 -0.02
CA LEU A 276 1.80 16.12 0.34
C LEU A 276 0.94 15.80 -0.89
N LEU A 277 1.14 16.51 -2.00
CA LEU A 277 0.47 16.24 -3.27
C LEU A 277 1.15 15.09 -4.05
N LEU A 278 2.45 14.83 -3.81
CA LEU A 278 3.22 13.77 -4.48
C LEU A 278 3.44 12.50 -3.64
N ARG A 279 3.11 12.55 -2.35
CA ARG A 279 2.97 11.39 -1.46
C ARG A 279 1.52 11.47 -0.97
N ILE A 280 0.59 10.59 -1.32
CA ILE A 280 0.68 9.13 -1.33
C ILE A 280 -0.48 8.61 -2.20
N ASP A 281 -0.19 8.11 -3.39
CA ASP A 281 -0.85 6.90 -3.88
C ASP A 281 0.19 6.08 -4.65
N PRO A 282 0.69 4.95 -4.10
CA PRO A 282 1.65 4.10 -4.79
C PRO A 282 1.06 3.38 -6.02
N ALA A 283 -0.19 3.66 -6.40
CA ALA A 283 -0.88 2.99 -7.51
C ALA A 283 -0.97 3.77 -8.83
N LEU A 284 -0.38 4.98 -8.98
CA LEU A 284 -0.49 5.75 -10.25
C LEU A 284 0.80 5.71 -11.12
N PRO A 285 0.83 4.93 -12.22
CA PRO A 285 2.00 4.80 -13.10
C PRO A 285 2.30 6.05 -13.97
N SER A 286 1.40 7.04 -14.01
CA SER A 286 1.55 8.23 -14.87
C SER A 286 2.44 9.34 -14.29
N ALA A 287 2.64 9.39 -12.96
CA ALA A 287 3.41 10.45 -12.30
C ALA A 287 4.93 10.19 -12.28
N PHE A 288 5.36 8.93 -12.41
CA PHE A 288 6.76 8.53 -12.30
C PHE A 288 7.68 9.17 -13.35
N ARG A 289 7.20 9.32 -14.59
CA ARG A 289 7.96 9.98 -15.68
C ARG A 289 8.24 11.45 -15.37
N TRP A 290 7.25 12.18 -14.84
CA TRP A 290 7.39 13.59 -14.48
C TRP A 290 8.30 13.80 -13.26
N ILE A 291 8.18 12.94 -12.25
CA ILE A 291 9.03 12.99 -11.04
C ILE A 291 10.51 12.77 -11.40
N SER A 292 10.82 11.82 -12.29
CA SER A 292 12.20 11.58 -12.73
C SER A 292 12.80 12.76 -13.52
N SER A 293 11.96 13.50 -14.25
CA SER A 293 12.35 14.68 -15.01
C SER A 293 12.60 15.86 -14.08
N LEU A 294 11.70 16.07 -13.12
CA LEU A 294 11.81 17.12 -12.12
C LEU A 294 12.99 16.90 -11.18
N LEU A 295 13.27 15.65 -10.78
CA LEU A 295 14.45 15.29 -10.00
C LEU A 295 15.74 15.56 -10.80
N ARG A 296 15.75 15.30 -12.11
CA ARG A 296 16.86 15.64 -13.01
C ARG A 296 17.10 17.14 -13.10
N ILE A 297 16.03 17.93 -13.24
CA ILE A 297 16.12 19.39 -13.28
C ILE A 297 16.62 19.93 -11.94
N LEU A 298 16.14 19.39 -10.81
CA LEU A 298 16.63 19.77 -9.49
C LEU A 298 18.11 19.41 -9.31
N ARG A 299 18.55 18.27 -9.84
CA ARG A 299 19.96 17.84 -9.81
C ARG A 299 20.82 18.75 -10.67
N GLN A 300 20.37 19.11 -11.86
CA GLN A 300 21.05 20.06 -12.73
C GLN A 300 21.14 21.46 -12.11
N LEU A 301 20.09 21.91 -11.43
CA LEU A 301 20.09 23.19 -10.72
C LEU A 301 21.00 23.14 -9.48
N TRP A 302 21.03 22.01 -8.78
CA TRP A 302 21.95 21.77 -7.66
C TRP A 302 23.41 21.77 -8.11
N ASP A 303 23.72 21.07 -9.19
CA ASP A 303 25.07 21.03 -9.78
C ASP A 303 25.48 22.41 -10.31
N ALA A 304 24.53 23.20 -10.85
CA ALA A 304 24.78 24.58 -11.26
C ALA A 304 24.98 25.54 -10.08
N MET A 305 24.25 25.36 -8.98
CA MET A 305 24.40 26.18 -7.77
C MET A 305 25.62 25.80 -6.91
N THR A 306 26.06 24.55 -6.94
CA THR A 306 27.19 24.04 -6.13
C THR A 306 28.49 23.87 -6.92
N GLY A 307 28.42 23.79 -8.25
CA GLY A 307 29.58 23.67 -9.15
C GLY A 307 30.69 24.73 -8.98
N PRO A 308 30.40 26.02 -8.72
CA PRO A 308 31.45 27.03 -8.58
C PRO A 308 32.20 26.96 -7.25
N TYR A 309 31.66 26.30 -6.22
CA TYR A 309 32.23 26.32 -4.86
C TYR A 309 33.43 25.38 -4.68
N HIS A 310 33.71 24.50 -5.64
CA HIS A 310 34.83 23.55 -5.56
C HIS A 310 36.04 23.93 -6.45
N GLN A 311 35.97 25.00 -7.25
CA GLN A 311 37.06 25.40 -8.15
C GLN A 311 37.96 26.53 -7.62
N THR A 312 37.62 27.16 -6.50
CA THR A 312 38.36 28.31 -5.94
C THR A 312 39.46 27.97 -4.94
N THR A 313 39.75 26.69 -4.69
CA THR A 313 40.91 26.25 -3.90
C THR A 313 41.95 25.54 -4.76
N ARG A 314 42.42 26.21 -5.82
CA ARG A 314 43.72 25.89 -6.42
C ARG A 314 44.67 27.05 -6.15
N VAL A 315 45.42 26.90 -5.05
CA VAL A 315 46.47 27.82 -4.60
C VAL A 315 47.54 27.93 -5.69
N PRO A 316 47.92 29.14 -6.16
CA PRO A 316 49.10 29.29 -7.00
C PRO A 316 50.36 29.15 -6.13
N SER A 317 51.15 28.14 -6.45
CA SER A 317 52.50 27.95 -5.92
C SER A 317 53.41 29.10 -6.37
N VAL A 318 54.08 29.68 -5.36
CA VAL A 318 55.23 30.58 -5.35
C VAL A 318 56.16 30.45 -6.57
N THR A 319 56.50 31.58 -7.20
CA THR A 319 57.83 31.85 -7.79
C THR A 319 58.11 33.36 -7.71
N GLY A 320 59.28 33.72 -7.16
CA GLY A 320 59.77 35.10 -7.03
C GLY A 320 60.38 35.36 -5.67
#